data_AF-A0A7J3YRQ7-F1
#
_entry.id   AF-A0A7J3YRQ7-F1
#
_cell.length_a   1.000
_cell.length_b   1.000
_cell.length_c   1.000
_cell.angle_alpha   90.00
_cell.angle_beta   90.00
_cell.angle_gamma   90.00
#
_symmetry.space_group_name_H-M   'P 1'
#
loop_
_entity.id
_entity.type
_entity.pdbx_description
1 polymer ?
#
loop_
_entity_poly.entity_id
_entity_poly.type
_entity_poly.pdbx_seq_one_letter_code
_entity_poly.pdbx_strand_id
1 'polypeptide(L)'
;MEVYKLRCTNCGAPLPAPKPGDSWVRCEYCGYTNKIVDASKYTENLKQELEKWIREILPPTIITSTTVDVAARYQIFQNLIKPKVSLTRANVRARYLQQLSQPIMPLITSSPLPIDDSRRYFEEALKIESLKDFAVAEEDQKLLNETLVYEYLTAYLANMLRALSKNDVKTALKNCEEALQAIPESPEYSLVKERLRATNSMLSAVNELWNRNTLASLTLINNSVDLYKSLLQKVLGKAIPEVNPGILEVEKMCAESLSNIIESAHRLFTVGEDPLKMMEWFEKYVPLFNKLRDVHKRPLQDLLEITARVKEVVYSKTGASEVSIVRGQGTYYIPYYVVEARFSYVKGFLLKKGAESSIKLLVVGIAPLVEGSVLDVLEVSAGRPIPPDRVEEAPALKLINELLSRKVKASMPPQARAVPPLIASVLVEKLADSYIMNANNYYRGKITFASTSVGELTYIPFKEVDKRTLDFEGKLRIRLNTDLSSLESLVI
;
A
#
# COMPACT_ATOMS: atom_id res chain seq x y z
N MET A 1 17.78 23.09 -33.20
CA MET A 1 18.89 22.38 -32.51
C MET A 1 18.87 22.78 -31.04
N GLU A 2 17.78 22.49 -30.33
CA GLU A 2 17.50 23.00 -28.97
C GLU A 2 17.08 21.84 -28.03
N VAL A 3 17.66 20.65 -28.24
CA VAL A 3 17.17 19.38 -27.66
C VAL A 3 17.90 18.98 -26.37
N TYR A 4 19.05 19.59 -26.06
CA TYR A 4 19.90 19.11 -24.96
C TYR A 4 19.80 20.02 -23.73
N LYS A 5 18.77 19.76 -22.92
CA LYS A 5 18.78 20.15 -21.51
C LYS A 5 19.88 19.35 -20.80
N LEU A 6 20.51 19.97 -19.79
CA LEU A 6 21.44 19.28 -18.88
C LEU A 6 20.77 18.01 -18.32
N ARG A 7 21.48 16.90 -18.18
CA ARG A 7 20.90 15.60 -17.76
C ARG A 7 21.46 15.10 -16.43
N CYS A 8 20.62 14.42 -15.65
CA CYS A 8 21.00 13.84 -14.37
C CYS A 8 21.92 12.64 -14.58
N THR A 9 23.10 12.63 -13.95
CA THR A 9 24.07 11.54 -14.04
C THR A 9 23.57 10.22 -13.42
N ASN A 10 22.65 10.33 -12.45
CA ASN A 10 22.10 9.18 -11.73
C ASN A 10 20.92 8.52 -12.45
N CYS A 11 19.96 9.30 -12.97
CA CYS A 11 18.72 8.74 -13.54
C CYS A 11 18.46 9.11 -15.00
N GLY A 12 19.33 9.86 -15.68
CA GLY A 12 19.13 10.25 -17.09
C GLY A 12 18.03 11.28 -17.39
N ALA A 13 17.20 11.63 -16.40
CA ALA A 13 16.16 12.65 -16.55
C ALA A 13 16.77 14.04 -16.85
N PRO A 14 16.05 14.93 -17.56
CA PRO A 14 16.49 16.31 -17.73
C PRO A 14 16.59 17.02 -16.37
N LEU A 15 17.58 17.90 -16.22
CA LEU A 15 17.79 18.73 -15.04
C LEU A 15 17.18 20.12 -15.27
N PRO A 16 16.72 20.79 -14.21
CA PRO A 16 16.34 22.19 -14.29
C PRO A 16 17.55 23.05 -14.67
N ALA A 17 17.29 24.18 -15.31
CA ALA A 17 18.35 25.12 -15.67
C ALA A 17 19.03 25.64 -14.40
N PRO A 18 20.38 25.54 -14.29
CA PRO A 18 21.10 26.04 -13.11
C PRO A 18 21.02 27.56 -13.05
N LYS A 19 20.97 28.14 -11.84
CA LYS A 19 21.06 29.60 -11.69
C LYS A 19 22.52 30.04 -11.87
N PRO A 20 22.77 31.27 -12.37
CA PRO A 20 24.12 31.80 -12.45
C PRO A 20 24.83 31.75 -11.08
N GLY A 21 26.02 31.14 -11.04
CA GLY A 21 26.81 30.99 -9.81
C GLY A 21 26.59 29.69 -9.03
N ASP A 22 25.58 28.88 -9.38
CA ASP A 22 25.41 27.57 -8.75
C ASP A 22 26.53 26.61 -9.18
N SER A 23 27.00 25.77 -8.26
CA SER A 23 27.92 24.66 -8.55
C SER A 23 27.22 23.30 -8.60
N TRP A 24 25.98 23.23 -8.09
CA TRP A 24 25.21 22.01 -7.89
C TRP A 24 23.75 22.22 -8.28
N VAL A 25 23.12 21.15 -8.77
CA VAL A 25 21.69 21.13 -9.10
C VAL A 25 21.06 19.85 -8.59
N ARG A 26 19.94 19.96 -7.87
CA ARG A 26 19.18 18.80 -7.38
C ARG A 26 18.22 18.32 -8.47
N CYS A 27 18.25 17.02 -8.76
CA CYS A 27 17.32 16.40 -9.70
C CYS A 27 15.93 16.25 -9.07
N GLU A 28 14.91 16.82 -9.71
CA GLU A 28 13.51 16.75 -9.25
C GLU A 28 12.86 15.37 -9.44
N TYR A 29 13.50 14.49 -10.23
CA TYR A 29 12.95 13.18 -10.61
C TYR A 29 13.52 12.01 -9.78
N CYS A 30 14.72 12.14 -9.22
CA CYS A 30 15.31 11.08 -8.38
C CYS A 30 15.91 11.59 -7.06
N GLY A 31 15.86 12.91 -6.83
CA GLY A 31 16.41 13.56 -5.64
C GLY A 31 17.93 13.71 -5.60
N TYR A 32 18.67 13.12 -6.56
CA TYR A 32 20.14 13.15 -6.59
C TYR A 32 20.68 14.57 -6.87
N THR A 33 21.69 14.98 -6.11
CA THR A 33 22.38 16.27 -6.29
C THR A 33 23.57 16.11 -7.21
N ASN A 34 23.54 16.76 -8.37
CA ASN A 34 24.58 16.68 -9.39
C ASN A 34 25.50 17.90 -9.30
N LYS A 35 26.82 17.69 -9.42
CA LYS A 35 27.71 18.79 -9.80
C LYS A 35 27.39 19.19 -11.23
N ILE A 36 27.27 20.49 -11.49
CA ILE A 36 26.91 20.96 -12.84
C ILE A 36 27.96 20.51 -13.86
N VAL A 37 29.26 20.57 -13.50
CA VAL A 37 30.37 20.13 -14.35
C VAL A 37 30.23 18.66 -14.75
N ASP A 38 29.89 17.77 -13.81
CA ASP A 38 29.73 16.34 -14.07
C ASP A 38 28.51 16.06 -14.95
N ALA A 39 27.39 16.75 -14.68
CA ALA A 39 26.18 16.65 -15.49
C ALA A 39 26.40 17.17 -16.92
N SER A 40 27.17 18.25 -17.08
CA SER A 40 27.53 18.80 -18.40
C SER A 40 28.40 17.81 -19.17
N LYS A 41 29.43 17.25 -18.53
CA LYS A 41 30.29 16.23 -19.13
C LYS A 41 29.50 14.99 -19.54
N TYR A 42 28.60 14.52 -18.67
CA TYR A 42 27.72 13.40 -18.97
C TYR A 42 26.80 13.70 -20.17
N THR A 43 26.20 14.89 -20.22
CA THR A 43 25.33 15.30 -21.33
C THR A 43 26.09 15.38 -22.65
N GLU A 44 27.32 15.89 -22.63
CA GLU A 44 28.19 15.96 -23.81
C GLU A 44 28.62 14.56 -24.29
N ASN A 45 28.98 13.67 -23.38
CA ASN A 45 29.27 12.27 -23.72
C ASN A 45 28.06 11.59 -24.38
N LEU A 46 26.86 11.78 -23.81
CA LEU A 46 25.63 11.23 -24.36
C LEU A 46 25.33 11.76 -25.77
N LYS A 47 25.62 13.04 -26.02
CA LYS A 47 25.51 13.65 -27.34
C LYS A 47 26.50 13.02 -28.33
N GLN A 48 27.76 12.81 -27.94
CA GLN A 48 28.77 12.16 -28.78
C GLN A 48 28.40 10.70 -29.10
N GLU A 49 27.89 9.96 -28.12
CA GLU A 49 27.38 8.61 -28.31
C GLU A 49 26.21 8.58 -29.30
N LEU A 50 25.30 9.55 -29.18
CA LEU A 50 24.18 9.69 -30.09
C LEU A 50 24.62 10.04 -31.51
N GLU A 51 25.53 11.00 -31.68
CA GLU A 51 26.10 11.35 -32.98
C GLU A 51 26.79 10.14 -33.62
N LYS A 52 27.55 9.36 -32.83
CA LYS A 52 28.18 8.12 -33.29
C LYS A 52 27.13 7.10 -33.73
N TRP A 53 26.08 6.89 -32.92
CA TRP A 53 25.01 5.96 -33.22
C TRP A 53 24.23 6.34 -34.48
N ILE A 54 23.95 7.63 -34.69
CA ILE A 54 23.33 8.13 -35.93
C ILE A 54 24.25 7.83 -37.12
N ARG A 55 25.56 8.07 -37.02
CA ARG A 55 26.54 7.75 -38.09
C ARG A 55 26.64 6.26 -38.39
N GLU A 56 26.45 5.39 -37.39
CA GLU A 56 26.44 3.93 -37.59
C GLU A 56 25.18 3.44 -38.31
N ILE A 57 24.07 4.19 -38.21
CA ILE A 57 22.81 3.87 -38.88
C ILE A 57 22.76 4.46 -40.30
N LEU A 58 23.39 5.61 -40.52
CA LEU A 58 23.31 6.33 -41.80
C LEU A 58 24.49 5.98 -42.72
N PRO A 59 24.25 5.70 -44.02
CA PRO A 59 25.31 5.59 -45.01
C PRO A 59 26.17 6.87 -45.07
N PRO A 60 27.50 6.76 -45.29
CA PRO A 60 28.41 7.92 -45.29
C PRO A 60 28.02 9.04 -46.27
N THR A 61 27.36 8.68 -47.38
CA THR A 61 26.93 9.57 -48.46
C THR A 61 25.78 10.52 -48.10
N ILE A 62 25.11 10.30 -46.96
CA ILE A 62 23.93 11.06 -46.55
C ILE A 62 24.28 12.16 -45.52
N ILE A 63 25.44 12.04 -44.88
CA ILE A 63 25.87 12.88 -43.75
C ILE A 63 26.21 14.33 -44.17
N THR A 64 26.43 14.58 -45.47
CA THR A 64 26.84 15.90 -46.01
C THR A 64 25.75 16.64 -46.78
N SER A 65 24.56 16.06 -46.95
CA SER A 65 23.47 16.67 -47.72
C SER A 65 22.47 17.36 -46.78
N THR A 66 22.38 18.69 -46.86
CA THR A 66 21.35 19.48 -46.15
C THR A 66 19.94 19.29 -46.70
N THR A 67 19.78 18.49 -47.75
CA THR A 67 18.49 18.14 -48.37
C THR A 67 18.50 16.68 -48.79
N VAL A 68 18.36 15.77 -47.83
CA VAL A 68 18.02 14.38 -48.14
C VAL A 68 16.56 14.38 -48.59
N ASP A 69 16.33 14.01 -49.86
CA ASP A 69 15.00 13.91 -50.45
C ASP A 69 14.07 13.07 -49.55
N VAL A 70 12.78 13.43 -49.51
CA VAL A 70 11.75 12.72 -48.73
C VAL A 70 11.79 11.22 -49.04
N ALA A 71 12.00 10.86 -50.31
CA ALA A 71 12.15 9.46 -50.73
C ALA A 71 13.38 8.78 -50.10
N ALA A 72 14.52 9.47 -50.04
CA ALA A 72 15.72 8.94 -49.42
C ALA A 72 15.57 8.79 -47.89
N ARG A 73 14.95 9.77 -47.21
CA ARG A 73 14.64 9.67 -45.77
C ARG A 73 13.70 8.51 -45.47
N TYR A 74 12.66 8.34 -46.29
CA TYR A 74 11.75 7.20 -46.20
C TYR A 74 12.50 5.87 -46.37
N GLN A 75 13.35 5.73 -47.39
CA GLN A 75 14.11 4.50 -47.64
C GLN A 75 15.10 4.18 -46.51
N ILE A 76 15.81 5.18 -45.98
CA ILE A 76 16.66 5.02 -44.78
C ILE A 76 15.81 4.53 -43.61
N PHE A 77 14.63 5.14 -43.41
CA PHE A 77 13.77 4.78 -42.31
C PHE A 77 13.32 3.32 -42.43
N GLN A 78 12.74 2.93 -43.58
CA GLN A 78 12.22 1.58 -43.79
C GLN A 78 13.31 0.50 -43.66
N ASN A 79 14.48 0.71 -44.25
CA ASN A 79 15.49 -0.34 -44.37
C ASN A 79 16.45 -0.43 -43.17
N LEU A 80 16.74 0.69 -42.49
CA LEU A 80 17.79 0.75 -41.47
C LEU A 80 17.26 1.11 -40.07
N ILE A 81 16.31 2.04 -39.98
CA ILE A 81 15.81 2.55 -38.69
C ILE A 81 14.67 1.68 -38.17
N LYS A 82 13.64 1.46 -38.99
CA LYS A 82 12.40 0.76 -38.62
C LYS A 82 12.64 -0.62 -38.00
N PRO A 83 13.56 -1.48 -38.51
CA PRO A 83 13.83 -2.76 -37.87
C PRO A 83 14.36 -2.62 -36.44
N LYS A 84 15.28 -1.66 -36.20
CA LYS A 84 15.85 -1.39 -34.87
C LYS A 84 14.81 -0.81 -33.92
N VAL A 85 14.08 0.22 -34.36
CA VAL A 85 13.01 0.85 -33.58
C VAL A 85 11.91 -0.16 -33.26
N SER A 86 11.53 -1.03 -34.19
CA SER A 86 10.49 -2.05 -33.95
C SER A 86 10.91 -3.05 -32.87
N LEU A 87 12.18 -3.47 -32.88
CA LEU A 87 12.73 -4.33 -31.83
C LEU A 87 12.78 -3.60 -30.48
N THR A 88 13.24 -2.35 -30.45
CA THR A 88 13.25 -1.50 -29.25
C THR A 88 11.82 -1.35 -28.70
N ARG A 89 10.85 -0.99 -29.55
CA ARG A 89 9.42 -0.88 -29.20
C ARG A 89 8.89 -2.16 -28.56
N ALA A 90 9.17 -3.32 -29.16
CA ALA A 90 8.70 -4.60 -28.62
C ALA A 90 9.26 -4.86 -27.21
N ASN A 91 10.57 -4.61 -27.03
CA ASN A 91 11.24 -4.79 -25.75
C ASN A 91 10.74 -3.83 -24.67
N VAL A 92 10.65 -2.53 -24.98
CA VAL A 92 10.18 -1.54 -24.02
C VAL A 92 8.69 -1.72 -23.71
N ARG A 93 7.86 -2.09 -24.70
CA ARG A 93 6.45 -2.42 -24.45
C ARG A 93 6.31 -3.59 -23.48
N ALA A 94 7.10 -4.65 -23.65
CA ALA A 94 7.07 -5.78 -22.73
C ALA A 94 7.42 -5.36 -21.29
N ARG A 95 8.43 -4.48 -21.11
CA ARG A 95 8.81 -3.92 -19.81
C ARG A 95 7.75 -3.01 -19.22
N TYR A 96 7.20 -2.11 -20.02
CA TYR A 96 6.09 -1.25 -19.68
C TYR A 96 4.89 -2.06 -19.17
N LEU A 97 4.47 -3.10 -19.90
CA LEU A 97 3.39 -4.00 -19.48
C LEU A 97 3.73 -4.78 -18.21
N GLN A 98 4.98 -5.22 -18.06
CA GLN A 98 5.45 -5.86 -16.85
C GLN A 98 5.34 -4.93 -15.63
N GLN A 99 5.70 -3.66 -15.77
CA GLN A 99 5.55 -2.66 -14.70
C GLN A 99 4.07 -2.42 -14.37
N LEU A 100 3.21 -2.27 -15.38
CA LEU A 100 1.77 -2.07 -15.18
C LEU A 100 1.04 -3.31 -14.65
N SER A 101 1.64 -4.51 -14.75
CA SER A 101 1.13 -5.73 -14.12
C SER A 101 1.25 -5.72 -12.59
N GLN A 102 1.85 -4.68 -12.01
CA GLN A 102 1.97 -4.46 -10.57
C GLN A 102 1.23 -3.18 -10.14
N PRO A 103 0.90 -3.03 -8.85
CA PRO A 103 0.39 -1.78 -8.32
C PRO A 103 1.41 -0.64 -8.50
N ILE A 104 1.00 0.48 -9.12
CA ILE A 104 1.85 1.66 -9.36
C ILE A 104 1.96 2.57 -8.13
N MET A 105 1.08 2.40 -7.14
CA MET A 105 1.23 3.00 -5.81
C MET A 105 1.35 1.89 -4.74
N PRO A 106 2.57 1.42 -4.46
CA PRO A 106 2.81 0.47 -3.39
C PRO A 106 2.75 1.17 -2.02
N LEU A 107 1.58 1.65 -1.59
CA LEU A 107 1.44 2.10 -0.20
C LEU A 107 1.76 0.93 0.77
N ILE A 108 1.47 -0.31 0.34
CA ILE A 108 1.48 -1.53 1.17
C ILE A 108 2.11 -2.73 0.44
N THR A 109 2.97 -2.53 -0.55
CA THR A 109 3.60 -3.65 -1.25
C THR A 109 5.11 -3.48 -1.29
N SER A 110 5.83 -4.39 -0.64
CA SER A 110 7.19 -4.71 -1.04
C SER A 110 7.09 -5.12 -2.51
N SER A 111 7.49 -4.26 -3.45
CA SER A 111 7.47 -4.61 -4.87
C SER A 111 8.25 -5.92 -5.04
N PRO A 112 7.63 -7.01 -5.52
CA PRO A 112 8.35 -8.27 -5.71
C PRO A 112 9.34 -8.17 -6.87
N LEU A 113 9.22 -7.16 -7.73
CA LEU A 113 10.09 -6.93 -8.87
C LEU A 113 11.14 -5.85 -8.57
N PRO A 114 12.40 -6.06 -9.02
CA PRO A 114 13.41 -5.01 -9.02
C PRO A 114 12.89 -3.78 -9.76
N ILE A 115 13.12 -2.60 -9.17
CA ILE A 115 12.82 -1.33 -9.84
C ILE A 115 13.82 -1.15 -10.96
N ASP A 116 13.35 -1.01 -12.20
CA ASP A 116 14.21 -0.85 -13.36
C ASP A 116 15.14 0.38 -13.26
N ASP A 117 16.24 0.33 -14.01
CA ASP A 117 17.11 1.48 -14.22
C ASP A 117 16.45 2.47 -15.19
N SER A 118 15.94 3.57 -14.64
CA SER A 118 15.30 4.65 -15.40
C SER A 118 16.25 5.34 -16.36
N ARG A 119 17.56 5.35 -16.08
CA ARG A 119 18.56 6.03 -16.91
C ARG A 119 18.58 5.48 -18.32
N ARG A 120 18.58 4.15 -18.45
CA ARG A 120 18.57 3.46 -19.74
C ARG A 120 17.41 3.91 -20.63
N TYR A 121 16.21 4.03 -20.07
CA TYR A 121 15.03 4.40 -20.84
C TYR A 121 15.04 5.88 -21.26
N PHE A 122 15.56 6.79 -20.42
CA PHE A 122 15.75 8.19 -20.83
C PHE A 122 16.81 8.36 -21.92
N GLU A 123 17.93 7.62 -21.83
CA GLU A 123 18.97 7.63 -22.85
C GLU A 123 18.47 7.03 -24.17
N GLU A 124 17.68 5.95 -24.12
CA GLU A 124 17.11 5.35 -25.32
C GLU A 124 16.03 6.24 -25.96
N ALA A 125 15.16 6.88 -25.16
CA ALA A 125 14.18 7.85 -25.64
C ALA A 125 14.85 8.98 -26.45
N LEU A 126 16.00 9.48 -25.99
CA LEU A 126 16.79 10.48 -26.72
C LEU A 126 17.27 9.97 -28.09
N LYS A 127 17.71 8.72 -28.17
CA LYS A 127 18.10 8.12 -29.46
C LYS A 127 16.91 8.05 -30.41
N ILE A 128 15.76 7.59 -29.92
CA ILE A 128 14.52 7.51 -30.72
C ILE A 128 14.06 8.90 -31.16
N GLU A 129 14.09 9.89 -30.28
CA GLU A 129 13.68 11.28 -30.60
C GLU A 129 14.57 11.91 -31.68
N SER A 130 15.86 11.56 -31.70
CA SER A 130 16.79 12.03 -32.74
C SER A 130 16.46 11.54 -34.16
N LEU A 131 15.64 10.49 -34.28
CA LEU A 131 15.25 9.91 -35.56
C LEU A 131 14.01 10.56 -36.18
N LYS A 132 13.36 11.51 -35.49
CA LYS A 132 12.07 12.07 -35.91
C LYS A 132 12.06 12.62 -37.34
N ASP A 133 13.17 13.21 -37.78
CA ASP A 133 13.27 13.85 -39.10
C ASP A 133 13.33 12.84 -40.26
N PHE A 134 13.58 11.55 -39.95
CA PHE A 134 13.55 10.43 -40.90
C PHE A 134 12.16 9.79 -41.03
N ALA A 135 11.30 9.93 -40.02
CA ALA A 135 9.93 9.41 -40.04
C ALA A 135 9.01 10.35 -40.84
N VAL A 136 8.98 10.17 -42.15
CA VAL A 136 8.20 11.01 -43.07
C VAL A 136 6.77 10.50 -43.30
N ALA A 137 6.51 9.20 -43.14
CA ALA A 137 5.17 8.63 -43.22
C ALA A 137 4.46 8.63 -41.85
N GLU A 138 3.13 8.74 -41.86
CA GLU A 138 2.32 8.77 -40.63
C GLU A 138 2.53 7.51 -39.77
N GLU A 139 2.61 6.34 -40.39
CA GLU A 139 2.86 5.07 -39.68
C GLU A 139 4.23 5.03 -39.01
N ASP A 140 5.24 5.64 -39.63
CA ASP A 140 6.60 5.71 -39.10
C ASP A 140 6.66 6.67 -37.91
N GLN A 141 5.95 7.80 -38.00
CA GLN A 141 5.78 8.74 -36.89
C GLN A 141 5.03 8.10 -35.73
N LYS A 142 3.96 7.34 -36.03
CA LYS A 142 3.23 6.58 -35.01
C LYS A 142 4.16 5.59 -34.31
N LEU A 143 4.97 4.84 -35.05
CA LEU A 143 5.94 3.91 -34.47
C LEU A 143 6.93 4.60 -33.52
N LEU A 144 7.53 5.73 -33.94
CA LEU A 144 8.45 6.49 -33.08
C LEU A 144 7.73 7.03 -31.85
N ASN A 145 6.56 7.65 -32.01
CA ASN A 145 5.80 8.25 -30.93
C ASN A 145 5.37 7.21 -29.89
N GLU A 146 4.85 6.06 -30.31
CA GLU A 146 4.51 4.97 -29.39
C GLU A 146 5.75 4.46 -28.62
N THR A 147 6.89 4.35 -29.32
CA THR A 147 8.15 3.94 -28.68
C THR A 147 8.57 4.95 -27.62
N LEU A 148 8.53 6.25 -27.93
CA LEU A 148 8.83 7.33 -26.98
C LEU A 148 7.89 7.32 -25.77
N VAL A 149 6.59 7.11 -26.00
CA VAL A 149 5.61 7.00 -24.91
C VAL A 149 5.99 5.87 -23.96
N TYR A 150 6.31 4.67 -24.47
CA TYR A 150 6.72 3.55 -23.63
C TYR A 150 8.04 3.81 -22.89
N GLU A 151 9.04 4.38 -23.55
CA GLU A 151 10.33 4.72 -22.93
C GLU A 151 10.14 5.72 -21.78
N TYR A 152 9.47 6.85 -22.03
CA TYR A 152 9.24 7.88 -21.02
C TYR A 152 8.37 7.38 -19.87
N LEU A 153 7.27 6.67 -20.15
CA LEU A 153 6.43 6.09 -19.10
C LEU A 153 7.21 5.12 -18.22
N THR A 154 7.96 4.21 -18.82
CA THR A 154 8.76 3.22 -18.08
C THR A 154 9.82 3.91 -17.21
N ALA A 155 10.45 4.98 -17.72
CA ALA A 155 11.44 5.76 -16.99
C ALA A 155 10.84 6.52 -15.79
N TYR A 156 9.73 7.23 -16.00
CA TYR A 156 9.05 8.00 -14.96
C TYR A 156 8.42 7.09 -13.90
N LEU A 157 7.79 5.98 -14.28
CA LEU A 157 7.25 5.00 -13.35
C LEU A 157 8.34 4.37 -12.48
N ALA A 158 9.49 4.01 -13.07
CA ALA A 158 10.61 3.48 -12.31
C ALA A 158 11.15 4.51 -11.28
N ASN A 159 11.29 5.78 -11.66
CA ASN A 159 11.67 6.84 -10.73
C ASN A 159 10.62 7.07 -9.63
N MET A 160 9.33 7.04 -9.99
CA MET A 160 8.22 7.18 -9.04
C MET A 160 8.26 6.08 -7.97
N LEU A 161 8.37 4.82 -8.39
CA LEU A 161 8.47 3.67 -7.48
C LEU A 161 9.72 3.75 -6.60
N ARG A 162 10.85 4.23 -7.14
CA ARG A 162 12.09 4.44 -6.38
C ARG A 162 11.98 5.57 -5.35
N ALA A 163 11.21 6.61 -5.65
CA ALA A 163 10.94 7.68 -4.71
C ALA A 163 10.02 7.19 -3.58
N LEU A 164 8.97 6.44 -3.93
CA LEU A 164 8.05 5.85 -2.95
C LEU A 164 8.73 4.86 -2.00
N SER A 165 9.70 4.07 -2.47
CA SER A 165 10.46 3.17 -1.58
C SER A 165 11.31 3.89 -0.53
N LYS A 166 11.50 5.21 -0.69
CA LYS A 166 12.18 6.10 0.26
C LYS A 166 11.22 7.06 0.96
N ASN A 167 9.91 6.86 0.85
CA ASN A 167 8.86 7.76 1.32
C ASN A 167 8.96 9.20 0.76
N ASP A 168 9.60 9.39 -0.40
CA ASP A 168 9.69 10.71 -1.07
C ASP A 168 8.49 10.94 -1.98
N VAL A 169 7.35 11.27 -1.36
CA VAL A 169 6.07 11.50 -2.04
C VAL A 169 6.15 12.65 -3.04
N LYS A 170 6.91 13.70 -2.74
CA LYS A 170 7.05 14.87 -3.62
C LYS A 170 7.73 14.51 -4.94
N THR A 171 8.85 13.78 -4.87
CA THR A 171 9.54 13.28 -6.07
C THR A 171 8.68 12.27 -6.81
N ALA A 172 7.94 11.41 -6.11
CA ALA A 172 7.01 10.47 -6.74
C ALA A 172 5.89 11.18 -7.52
N LEU A 173 5.25 12.18 -6.91
CA LEU A 173 4.21 13.01 -7.54
C LEU A 173 4.74 13.67 -8.81
N LYS A 174 5.93 14.29 -8.76
CA LYS A 174 6.55 14.92 -9.93
C LYS A 174 6.72 13.94 -11.09
N ASN A 175 7.17 12.71 -10.83
CA ASN A 175 7.30 11.70 -11.89
C ASN A 175 5.93 11.23 -12.43
N CYS A 176 4.90 11.13 -11.58
CA CYS A 176 3.55 10.78 -12.01
C CYS A 176 2.94 11.84 -12.93
N GLU A 177 3.14 13.12 -12.61
CA GLU A 177 2.69 14.26 -13.43
C GLU A 177 3.37 14.24 -14.81
N GLU A 178 4.67 13.95 -14.85
CA GLU A 178 5.45 13.92 -16.09
C GLU A 178 5.11 12.68 -16.93
N ALA A 179 4.83 11.54 -16.28
CA ALA A 179 4.27 10.37 -16.95
C ALA A 179 2.89 10.69 -17.58
N LEU A 180 2.02 11.41 -16.87
CA LEU A 180 0.71 11.83 -17.41
C LEU A 180 0.83 12.76 -18.61
N GLN A 181 1.81 13.67 -18.60
CA GLN A 181 2.10 14.57 -19.72
C GLN A 181 2.68 13.85 -20.93
N ALA A 182 3.45 12.78 -20.71
CA ALA A 182 4.00 11.97 -21.79
C ALA A 182 2.94 11.14 -22.54
N ILE A 183 1.74 10.94 -21.96
CA ILE A 183 0.65 10.19 -22.60
C ILE A 183 -0.15 11.09 -23.55
N PRO A 184 -0.21 10.77 -24.86
CA PRO A 184 -1.01 11.52 -25.81
C PRO A 184 -2.52 11.40 -25.50
N GLU A 185 -3.30 12.41 -25.90
CA GLU A 185 -4.77 12.35 -25.84
C GLU A 185 -5.30 11.46 -26.98
N SER A 186 -5.17 10.14 -26.80
CA SER A 186 -5.64 9.11 -27.74
C SER A 186 -6.48 8.05 -26.99
N PRO A 187 -7.54 7.51 -27.61
CA PRO A 187 -8.35 6.44 -27.03
C PRO A 187 -7.53 5.23 -26.57
N GLU A 188 -6.43 4.91 -27.27
CA GLU A 188 -5.53 3.77 -26.99
C GLU A 188 -4.89 3.85 -25.60
N TYR A 189 -4.67 5.06 -25.07
CA TYR A 189 -4.02 5.29 -23.77
C TYR A 189 -4.97 5.76 -22.68
N SER A 190 -6.25 5.95 -23.00
CA SER A 190 -7.25 6.54 -22.11
C SER A 190 -7.30 5.87 -20.72
N LEU A 191 -7.34 4.54 -20.69
CA LEU A 191 -7.46 3.78 -19.44
C LEU A 191 -6.20 3.87 -18.57
N VAL A 192 -5.01 3.88 -19.18
CA VAL A 192 -3.74 4.05 -18.45
C VAL A 192 -3.63 5.45 -17.89
N LYS A 193 -4.04 6.45 -18.69
CA LYS A 193 -4.07 7.84 -18.25
C LYS A 193 -5.03 8.04 -17.07
N GLU A 194 -6.21 7.40 -17.10
CA GLU A 194 -7.14 7.39 -15.97
C GLU A 194 -6.55 6.72 -14.73
N ARG A 195 -5.89 5.56 -14.88
CA ARG A 195 -5.18 4.88 -13.79
C ARG A 195 -4.11 5.78 -13.15
N LEU A 196 -3.28 6.44 -13.97
CA LEU A 196 -2.28 7.39 -13.50
C LEU A 196 -2.90 8.63 -12.86
N ARG A 197 -4.05 9.13 -13.36
CA ARG A 197 -4.78 10.24 -12.71
C ARG A 197 -5.26 9.86 -11.32
N ALA A 198 -5.74 8.62 -11.12
CA ALA A 198 -6.11 8.13 -9.80
C ALA A 198 -4.90 8.10 -8.87
N THR A 199 -3.77 7.52 -9.31
CA THR A 199 -2.52 7.52 -8.55
C THR A 199 -2.00 8.93 -8.25
N ASN A 200 -2.05 9.84 -9.22
CA ASN A 200 -1.66 11.23 -9.02
C ASN A 200 -2.53 11.90 -7.94
N SER A 201 -3.84 11.71 -8.00
CA SER A 201 -4.78 12.25 -7.00
C SER A 201 -4.46 11.73 -5.60
N MET A 202 -4.12 10.44 -5.47
CA MET A 202 -3.68 9.85 -4.21
C MET A 202 -2.36 10.43 -3.70
N LEU A 203 -1.34 10.57 -4.57
CA LEU A 203 -0.05 11.19 -4.23
C LEU A 203 -0.21 12.65 -3.81
N SER A 204 -1.00 13.41 -4.55
CA SER A 204 -1.36 14.79 -4.23
C SER A 204 -2.07 14.87 -2.87
N ALA A 205 -2.96 13.93 -2.55
CA ALA A 205 -3.63 13.90 -1.26
C ALA A 205 -2.63 13.74 -0.10
N VAL A 206 -1.65 12.84 -0.22
CA VAL A 206 -0.60 12.67 0.80
C VAL A 206 0.27 13.92 0.89
N ASN A 207 0.66 14.52 -0.24
CA ASN A 207 1.45 15.75 -0.26
C ASN A 207 0.72 16.93 0.41
N GLU A 208 -0.59 17.10 0.14
CA GLU A 208 -1.40 18.13 0.80
C GLU A 208 -1.54 17.87 2.31
N LEU A 209 -1.63 16.60 2.73
CA LEU A 209 -1.64 16.27 4.15
C LEU A 209 -0.33 16.67 4.84
N TRP A 210 0.83 16.43 4.22
CA TRP A 210 2.13 16.90 4.73
C TRP A 210 2.20 18.43 4.84
N ASN A 211 1.52 19.14 3.95
CA ASN A 211 1.36 20.60 4.00
C ASN A 211 0.26 21.07 4.97
N ARG A 212 -0.31 20.15 5.78
CA ARG A 212 -1.40 20.40 6.74
C ARG A 212 -2.71 20.91 6.10
N ASN A 213 -2.85 20.76 4.79
CA ASN A 213 -4.07 21.10 4.05
C ASN A 213 -5.04 19.90 4.02
N THR A 214 -5.64 19.62 5.16
CA THR A 214 -6.45 18.39 5.36
C THR A 214 -7.71 18.36 4.49
N LEU A 215 -8.31 19.52 4.19
CA LEU A 215 -9.51 19.58 3.34
C LEU A 215 -9.18 19.24 1.89
N ALA A 216 -8.13 19.85 1.32
CA ALA A 216 -7.70 19.51 -0.05
C ALA A 216 -7.26 18.04 -0.15
N SER A 217 -6.54 17.56 0.86
CA SER A 217 -6.15 16.15 0.97
C SER A 217 -7.37 15.21 0.92
N LEU A 218 -8.42 15.52 1.68
CA LEU A 218 -9.66 14.74 1.71
C LEU A 218 -10.39 14.75 0.36
N THR A 219 -10.47 15.90 -0.31
CA THR A 219 -11.06 15.99 -1.65
C THR A 219 -10.29 15.13 -2.67
N LEU A 220 -8.96 15.21 -2.65
CA LEU A 220 -8.09 14.49 -3.58
C LEU A 220 -8.12 12.98 -3.38
N ILE A 221 -8.17 12.49 -2.13
CA ILE A 221 -8.23 11.03 -1.89
C ILE A 221 -9.59 10.45 -2.29
N ASN A 222 -10.69 11.16 -2.02
CA ASN A 222 -12.03 10.73 -2.46
C ASN A 222 -12.12 10.66 -3.99
N ASN A 223 -11.59 11.68 -4.68
CA ASN A 223 -11.48 11.65 -6.14
C ASN A 223 -10.66 10.46 -6.65
N SER A 224 -9.56 10.09 -5.97
CA SER A 224 -8.79 8.89 -6.32
C SER A 224 -9.63 7.61 -6.18
N VAL A 225 -10.39 7.46 -5.10
CA VAL A 225 -11.24 6.29 -4.86
C VAL A 225 -12.31 6.18 -5.95
N ASP A 226 -12.94 7.30 -6.30
CA ASP A 226 -13.97 7.34 -7.35
C ASP A 226 -13.41 7.02 -8.74
N LEU A 227 -12.21 7.53 -9.06
CA LEU A 227 -11.52 7.19 -10.30
C LEU A 227 -11.21 5.69 -10.40
N TYR A 228 -10.74 5.06 -9.32
CA TYR A 228 -10.50 3.61 -9.31
C TYR A 228 -11.81 2.80 -9.45
N LYS A 229 -12.88 3.21 -8.78
CA LYS A 229 -14.21 2.57 -8.93
C LYS A 229 -14.72 2.67 -10.37
N SER A 230 -14.62 3.85 -10.96
CA SER A 230 -15.01 4.08 -12.36
C SER A 230 -14.16 3.24 -13.33
N LEU A 231 -12.84 3.18 -13.11
CA LEU A 231 -11.93 2.41 -13.95
C LEU A 231 -12.24 0.91 -13.88
N LEU A 232 -12.46 0.36 -12.68
CA LEU A 232 -12.86 -1.03 -12.48
C LEU A 232 -14.15 -1.39 -13.24
N GLN A 233 -15.16 -0.51 -13.22
CA GLN A 233 -16.39 -0.70 -13.99
C GLN A 233 -16.12 -0.75 -15.50
N LYS A 234 -15.22 0.11 -16.01
CA LYS A 234 -14.87 0.16 -17.44
C LYS A 234 -14.11 -1.08 -17.93
N VAL A 235 -13.33 -1.73 -17.07
CA VAL A 235 -12.47 -2.88 -17.41
C VAL A 235 -13.05 -4.23 -17.01
N LEU A 236 -14.19 -4.26 -16.33
CA LEU A 236 -14.81 -5.50 -15.86
C LEU A 236 -15.06 -6.46 -17.03
N GLY A 237 -14.53 -7.68 -16.93
CA GLY A 237 -14.64 -8.71 -17.97
C GLY A 237 -13.76 -8.47 -19.21
N LYS A 238 -12.89 -7.45 -19.22
CA LYS A 238 -11.98 -7.16 -20.34
C LYS A 238 -10.55 -7.56 -19.99
N ALA A 239 -9.88 -8.25 -20.91
CA ALA A 239 -8.47 -8.60 -20.80
C ALA A 239 -7.60 -7.47 -21.36
N ILE A 240 -7.37 -6.42 -20.56
CA ILE A 240 -6.53 -5.27 -20.93
C ILE A 240 -5.28 -5.28 -20.02
N PRO A 241 -4.11 -5.70 -20.53
CA PRO A 241 -2.90 -5.89 -19.72
C PRO A 241 -2.48 -4.67 -18.89
N GLU A 242 -2.68 -3.46 -19.44
CA GLU A 242 -2.29 -2.20 -18.82
C GLU A 242 -3.15 -1.82 -17.60
N VAL A 243 -4.37 -2.37 -17.50
CA VAL A 243 -5.37 -2.07 -16.48
C VAL A 243 -6.05 -3.34 -16.00
N ASN A 244 -5.24 -4.27 -15.50
CA ASN A 244 -5.71 -5.54 -14.95
C ASN A 244 -6.69 -5.31 -13.77
N PRO A 245 -7.92 -5.86 -13.80
CA PRO A 245 -8.91 -5.63 -12.74
C PRO A 245 -8.44 -6.04 -11.34
N GLY A 246 -7.68 -7.14 -11.21
CA GLY A 246 -7.15 -7.58 -9.92
C GLY A 246 -6.12 -6.60 -9.35
N ILE A 247 -5.29 -6.01 -10.20
CA ILE A 247 -4.33 -4.98 -9.79
C ILE A 247 -5.03 -3.68 -9.43
N LEU A 248 -6.03 -3.26 -10.21
CA LEU A 248 -6.83 -2.08 -9.90
C LEU A 248 -7.60 -2.22 -8.59
N GLU A 249 -8.09 -3.42 -8.29
CA GLU A 249 -8.78 -3.70 -7.02
C GLU A 249 -7.82 -3.53 -5.83
N VAL A 250 -6.56 -3.98 -5.98
CA VAL A 250 -5.49 -3.75 -4.99
C VAL A 250 -5.20 -2.25 -4.82
N GLU A 251 -5.07 -1.50 -5.91
CA GLU A 251 -4.85 -0.04 -5.86
C GLU A 251 -6.02 0.72 -5.25
N LYS A 252 -7.26 0.30 -5.54
CA LYS A 252 -8.46 0.84 -4.90
C LYS A 252 -8.44 0.62 -3.39
N MET A 253 -8.11 -0.60 -2.94
CA MET A 253 -8.00 -0.90 -1.49
C MET A 253 -6.92 -0.04 -0.81
N CYS A 254 -5.81 0.24 -1.49
CA CYS A 254 -4.80 1.17 -1.01
C CYS A 254 -5.37 2.60 -0.86
N ALA A 255 -6.09 3.09 -1.88
CA ALA A 255 -6.72 4.40 -1.85
C ALA A 255 -7.78 4.52 -0.74
N GLU A 256 -8.63 3.51 -0.57
CA GLU A 256 -9.65 3.46 0.49
C GLU A 256 -9.03 3.40 1.89
N SER A 257 -7.95 2.62 2.05
CA SER A 257 -7.20 2.56 3.31
C SER A 257 -6.59 3.91 3.68
N LEU A 258 -5.99 4.59 2.69
CA LEU A 258 -5.45 5.93 2.88
C LEU A 258 -6.55 6.97 3.11
N SER A 259 -7.72 6.82 2.49
CA SER A 259 -8.90 7.67 2.77
C SER A 259 -9.27 7.63 4.24
N ASN A 260 -9.32 6.44 4.84
CA ASN A 260 -9.61 6.31 6.27
C ASN A 260 -8.58 7.05 7.14
N ILE A 261 -7.29 7.03 6.75
CA ILE A 261 -6.22 7.75 7.46
C ILE A 261 -6.35 9.27 7.28
N ILE A 262 -6.62 9.74 6.07
CA ILE A 262 -6.81 11.18 5.77
C ILE A 262 -8.07 11.72 6.45
N GLU A 263 -9.18 10.98 6.44
CA GLU A 263 -10.40 11.33 7.19
C GLU A 263 -10.12 11.45 8.70
N SER A 264 -9.34 10.51 9.24
CA SER A 264 -8.89 10.55 10.63
C SER A 264 -8.04 11.79 10.91
N ALA A 265 -7.08 12.09 10.03
CA ALA A 265 -6.20 13.25 10.16
C ALA A 265 -6.99 14.57 10.08
N HIS A 266 -7.92 14.67 9.13
CA HIS A 266 -8.84 15.80 9.02
C HIS A 266 -9.66 15.97 10.29
N ARG A 267 -10.20 14.86 10.84
CA ARG A 267 -10.98 14.92 12.08
C ARG A 267 -10.15 15.44 13.26
N LEU A 268 -8.92 14.95 13.43
CA LEU A 268 -7.99 15.49 14.44
C LEU A 268 -7.77 16.99 14.24
N PHE A 269 -7.50 17.43 13.00
CA PHE A 269 -7.32 18.83 12.70
C PHE A 269 -8.53 19.70 13.06
N THR A 270 -9.76 19.22 12.80
CA THR A 270 -10.99 19.96 13.15
C THR A 270 -11.18 20.18 14.66
N VAL A 271 -10.53 19.39 15.51
CA VAL A 271 -10.56 19.56 16.97
C VAL A 271 -9.29 20.21 17.53
N GLY A 272 -8.43 20.75 16.66
CA GLY A 272 -7.21 21.47 17.06
C GLY A 272 -5.98 20.58 17.29
N GLU A 273 -6.04 19.30 16.92
CA GLU A 273 -4.91 18.37 17.03
C GLU A 273 -4.04 18.37 15.76
N ASP A 274 -2.78 17.92 15.89
CA ASP A 274 -1.88 17.80 14.73
C ASP A 274 -2.33 16.66 13.79
N PRO A 275 -2.72 16.94 12.52
CA PRO A 275 -3.14 15.91 11.57
C PRO A 275 -2.02 14.93 11.21
N LEU A 276 -0.75 15.33 11.32
CA LEU A 276 0.39 14.48 10.96
C LEU A 276 0.58 13.30 11.91
N LYS A 277 -0.02 13.32 13.11
CA LYS A 277 -0.05 12.17 14.02
C LYS A 277 -0.57 10.90 13.34
N MET A 278 -1.53 11.04 12.43
CA MET A 278 -2.06 9.89 11.69
C MET A 278 -1.08 9.35 10.65
N MET A 279 -0.28 10.21 10.03
CA MET A 279 0.77 9.77 9.11
C MET A 279 1.91 9.09 9.86
N GLU A 280 2.35 9.66 10.99
CA GLU A 280 3.36 9.03 11.85
C GLU A 280 2.92 7.64 12.34
N TRP A 281 1.64 7.50 12.71
CA TRP A 281 1.06 6.20 13.07
C TRP A 281 1.08 5.24 11.87
N PHE A 282 0.62 5.70 10.70
CA PHE A 282 0.53 4.87 9.50
C PHE A 282 1.90 4.37 9.03
N GLU A 283 2.93 5.24 9.06
CA GLU A 283 4.31 4.89 8.73
C GLU A 283 4.92 3.84 9.67
N LYS A 284 4.56 3.86 10.96
CA LYS A 284 4.98 2.83 11.92
C LYS A 284 4.21 1.53 11.73
N TYR A 285 2.93 1.62 11.39
CA TYR A 285 2.05 0.46 11.30
C TYR A 285 2.24 -0.35 10.00
N VAL A 286 2.39 0.30 8.85
CA VAL A 286 2.50 -0.39 7.55
C VAL A 286 3.63 -1.44 7.50
N PRO A 287 4.85 -1.18 8.00
CA PRO A 287 5.90 -2.19 8.07
C PRO A 287 5.52 -3.41 8.92
N LEU A 288 4.85 -3.19 10.06
CA LEU A 288 4.34 -4.25 10.91
C LEU A 288 3.27 -5.07 10.17
N PHE A 289 2.31 -4.39 9.53
CA PHE A 289 1.28 -5.05 8.73
C PHE A 289 1.89 -5.93 7.62
N ASN A 290 2.87 -5.40 6.88
CA ASN A 290 3.56 -6.16 5.81
C ASN A 290 4.25 -7.41 6.37
N LYS A 291 4.95 -7.29 7.50
CA LYS A 291 5.56 -8.46 8.17
C LYS A 291 4.51 -9.51 8.55
N LEU A 292 3.38 -9.09 9.12
CA LEU A 292 2.28 -10.00 9.47
C LEU A 292 1.65 -10.63 8.22
N ARG A 293 1.52 -9.85 7.15
CA ARG A 293 1.01 -10.32 5.87
C ARG A 293 1.89 -11.41 5.29
N ASP A 294 3.21 -11.22 5.30
CA ASP A 294 4.15 -12.16 4.70
C ASP A 294 4.25 -13.47 5.49
N VAL A 295 4.20 -13.38 6.82
CA VAL A 295 4.23 -14.53 7.74
C VAL A 295 2.94 -15.34 7.68
N HIS A 296 1.78 -14.67 7.72
CA HIS A 296 0.48 -15.35 7.81
C HIS A 296 -0.28 -15.42 6.47
N LYS A 297 0.35 -15.03 5.36
CA LYS A 297 -0.24 -14.96 4.02
C LYS A 297 -1.57 -14.21 4.01
N ARG A 298 -1.60 -13.03 4.65
CA ARG A 298 -2.83 -12.24 4.81
C ARG A 298 -3.21 -11.53 3.50
N PRO A 299 -4.51 -11.32 3.22
CA PRO A 299 -4.93 -10.48 2.10
C PRO A 299 -4.74 -8.99 2.42
N LEU A 300 -4.68 -8.14 1.40
CA LEU A 300 -4.64 -6.69 1.57
C LEU A 300 -5.93 -6.13 2.19
N GLN A 301 -7.06 -6.80 1.98
CA GLN A 301 -8.38 -6.48 2.57
C GLN A 301 -8.28 -6.24 4.09
N ASP A 302 -7.41 -6.98 4.79
CA ASP A 302 -7.20 -6.84 6.22
C ASP A 302 -6.78 -5.43 6.63
N LEU A 303 -5.99 -4.75 5.80
CA LEU A 303 -5.59 -3.37 6.08
C LEU A 303 -6.77 -2.41 5.95
N LEU A 304 -7.64 -2.63 4.98
CA LEU A 304 -8.83 -1.80 4.80
C LEU A 304 -9.73 -1.89 6.04
N GLU A 305 -9.94 -3.09 6.59
CA GLU A 305 -10.64 -3.27 7.86
C GLU A 305 -9.93 -2.50 8.99
N ILE A 306 -8.61 -2.66 9.12
CA ILE A 306 -7.84 -2.07 10.22
C ILE A 306 -7.86 -0.54 10.17
N THR A 307 -7.63 0.05 9.00
CA THR A 307 -7.69 1.51 8.83
C THR A 307 -9.11 2.06 9.05
N ALA A 308 -10.16 1.30 8.74
CA ALA A 308 -11.52 1.68 9.12
C ALA A 308 -11.71 1.69 10.65
N ARG A 309 -11.14 0.72 11.38
CA ARG A 309 -11.16 0.70 12.86
C ARG A 309 -10.35 1.83 13.48
N VAL A 310 -9.23 2.20 12.88
CA VAL A 310 -8.45 3.40 13.24
C VAL A 310 -9.33 4.64 13.16
N LYS A 311 -10.05 4.81 12.05
CA LYS A 311 -11.00 5.92 11.89
C LYS A 311 -12.08 5.92 12.98
N GLU A 312 -12.66 4.77 13.29
CA GLU A 312 -13.65 4.65 14.37
C GLU A 312 -13.09 5.11 15.72
N VAL A 313 -11.85 4.74 16.06
CA VAL A 313 -11.17 5.18 17.29
C VAL A 313 -11.00 6.69 17.32
N VAL A 314 -10.48 7.29 16.25
CA VAL A 314 -10.27 8.74 16.16
C VAL A 314 -11.58 9.50 16.29
N TYR A 315 -12.62 9.06 15.56
CA TYR A 315 -13.94 9.68 15.67
C TYR A 315 -14.51 9.53 17.09
N SER A 316 -14.25 8.40 17.75
CA SER A 316 -14.74 8.18 19.10
C SER A 316 -14.05 9.05 20.13
N LYS A 317 -12.72 9.17 20.06
CA LYS A 317 -11.92 10.05 20.94
C LYS A 317 -12.27 11.53 20.78
N THR A 318 -12.74 11.91 19.59
CA THR A 318 -13.17 13.28 19.28
C THR A 318 -14.67 13.49 19.48
N GLY A 319 -15.38 12.54 20.11
CA GLY A 319 -16.81 12.63 20.41
C GLY A 319 -17.75 12.60 19.19
N ALA A 320 -17.25 12.26 18.00
CA ALA A 320 -18.05 12.15 16.78
C ALA A 320 -18.71 10.78 16.61
N SER A 321 -18.26 9.76 17.32
CA SER A 321 -18.84 8.41 17.27
C SER A 321 -18.75 7.70 18.62
N GLU A 322 -19.48 6.60 18.71
CA GLU A 322 -19.42 5.69 19.85
C GLU A 322 -18.82 4.35 19.42
N VAL A 323 -17.98 3.79 20.28
CA VAL A 323 -17.42 2.44 20.14
C VAL A 323 -17.84 1.59 21.33
N SER A 324 -17.67 0.29 21.19
CA SER A 324 -17.98 -0.64 22.26
C SER A 324 -16.86 -0.62 23.30
N ILE A 325 -17.20 -0.32 24.55
CA ILE A 325 -16.22 -0.17 25.64
C ILE A 325 -16.74 -0.94 26.87
N VAL A 326 -15.84 -1.65 27.56
CA VAL A 326 -16.13 -2.18 28.90
C VAL A 326 -15.88 -1.08 29.93
N ARG A 327 -16.89 -0.78 30.77
CA ARG A 327 -16.70 0.17 31.88
C ARG A 327 -15.64 -0.36 32.85
N GLY A 328 -14.68 0.47 33.22
CA GLY A 328 -13.71 0.17 34.29
C GLY A 328 -12.58 1.18 34.34
N GLN A 329 -11.56 0.89 35.14
CA GLN A 329 -10.42 1.78 35.33
C GLN A 329 -9.22 1.39 34.46
N GLY A 330 -8.59 2.37 33.81
CA GLY A 330 -7.39 2.16 33.00
C GLY A 330 -7.19 3.29 32.00
N THR A 331 -5.96 3.45 31.51
CA THR A 331 -5.61 4.45 30.50
C THR A 331 -5.36 3.82 29.12
N TYR A 332 -4.99 2.54 29.07
CA TYR A 332 -4.78 1.80 27.82
C TYR A 332 -6.05 1.09 27.39
N TYR A 333 -6.58 1.44 26.22
CA TYR A 333 -7.78 0.79 25.68
C TYR A 333 -7.34 -0.25 24.65
N ILE A 334 -7.44 -1.52 25.04
CA ILE A 334 -7.00 -2.64 24.22
C ILE A 334 -8.20 -3.26 23.50
N PRO A 335 -8.12 -3.46 22.16
CA PRO A 335 -9.19 -4.02 21.38
C PRO A 335 -9.30 -5.53 21.61
N TYR A 336 -10.52 -6.01 21.81
CA TYR A 336 -10.88 -7.42 21.89
C TYR A 336 -12.03 -7.73 20.95
N TYR A 337 -11.87 -8.75 20.13
CA TYR A 337 -12.96 -9.31 19.36
C TYR A 337 -13.73 -10.32 20.22
N VAL A 338 -15.04 -10.16 20.28
CA VAL A 338 -15.94 -11.16 20.88
C VAL A 338 -16.25 -12.20 19.81
N VAL A 339 -15.81 -13.43 20.00
CA VAL A 339 -16.03 -14.53 19.06
C VAL A 339 -17.01 -15.52 19.67
N GLU A 340 -18.02 -15.94 18.90
CA GLU A 340 -18.88 -17.05 19.28
C GLU A 340 -18.30 -18.34 18.67
N ALA A 341 -18.02 -19.34 19.50
CA ALA A 341 -17.52 -20.64 19.07
C ALA A 341 -18.57 -21.71 19.36
N ARG A 342 -19.03 -22.40 18.32
CA ARG A 342 -20.01 -23.49 18.39
C ARG A 342 -19.32 -24.83 18.23
N PHE A 343 -19.63 -25.74 19.13
CA PHE A 343 -19.12 -27.10 19.11
C PHE A 343 -20.11 -28.06 19.74
N SER A 344 -20.01 -29.33 19.38
CA SER A 344 -20.67 -30.42 20.10
C SER A 344 -19.61 -31.26 20.78
N TYR A 345 -19.99 -31.98 21.82
CA TYR A 345 -19.06 -32.87 22.53
C TYR A 345 -19.66 -34.26 22.66
N VAL A 346 -18.79 -35.25 22.82
CA VAL A 346 -19.21 -36.65 22.88
C VAL A 346 -19.44 -37.07 24.34
N LYS A 347 -20.66 -37.53 24.68
CA LYS A 347 -20.98 -38.02 26.04
C LYS A 347 -20.75 -39.53 26.17
N GLY A 348 -19.95 -39.93 27.16
CA GLY A 348 -19.76 -41.32 27.58
C GLY A 348 -18.86 -42.18 26.68
N PHE A 349 -18.66 -43.45 27.06
CA PHE A 349 -17.78 -44.42 26.38
C PHE A 349 -18.31 -44.87 25.00
N LEU A 350 -19.60 -44.66 24.72
CA LEU A 350 -20.32 -45.16 23.54
C LEU A 350 -20.45 -44.14 22.38
N LEU A 351 -19.59 -43.11 22.35
CA LEU A 351 -19.51 -42.14 21.24
C LEU A 351 -20.87 -41.52 20.79
N LYS A 352 -21.81 -41.28 21.71
CA LYS A 352 -23.09 -40.63 21.37
C LYS A 352 -22.86 -39.14 21.13
N LYS A 353 -23.36 -38.62 20.00
CA LYS A 353 -23.34 -37.19 19.66
C LYS A 353 -24.05 -36.42 20.79
N GLY A 354 -23.29 -35.61 21.53
CA GLY A 354 -23.85 -34.78 22.60
C GLY A 354 -24.49 -33.52 22.06
N ALA A 355 -25.07 -32.73 22.97
CA ALA A 355 -25.73 -31.48 22.65
C ALA A 355 -24.75 -30.48 22.03
N GLU A 356 -25.27 -29.63 21.13
CA GLU A 356 -24.54 -28.47 20.65
C GLU A 356 -24.43 -27.45 21.79
N SER A 357 -23.24 -26.87 21.93
CA SER A 357 -22.94 -25.82 22.89
C SER A 357 -22.27 -24.66 22.17
N SER A 358 -22.48 -23.46 22.70
CA SER A 358 -21.89 -22.23 22.20
C SER A 358 -21.20 -21.53 23.37
N ILE A 359 -19.96 -21.09 23.15
CA ILE A 359 -19.21 -20.29 24.12
C ILE A 359 -18.75 -18.98 23.48
N LYS A 360 -18.60 -17.96 24.32
CA LYS A 360 -17.95 -16.72 23.92
C LYS A 360 -16.47 -16.80 24.25
N LEU A 361 -15.65 -16.41 23.28
CA LEU A 361 -14.22 -16.23 23.42
C LEU A 361 -13.88 -14.75 23.30
N LEU A 362 -12.80 -14.34 23.95
CA LEU A 362 -12.17 -13.04 23.75
C LEU A 362 -10.85 -13.26 23.02
N VAL A 363 -10.71 -12.65 21.85
CA VAL A 363 -9.47 -12.65 21.06
C VAL A 363 -8.92 -11.24 21.05
N VAL A 364 -7.68 -11.06 21.50
CA VAL A 364 -7.08 -9.73 21.59
C VAL A 364 -6.65 -9.23 20.20
N GLY A 365 -7.12 -8.05 19.83
CA GLY A 365 -6.92 -7.45 18.51
C GLY A 365 -5.50 -6.95 18.24
N ILE A 366 -4.61 -6.98 19.24
CA ILE A 366 -3.20 -6.58 19.10
C ILE A 366 -2.24 -7.78 18.95
N ALA A 367 -2.75 -8.98 18.64
CA ALA A 367 -1.88 -10.08 18.23
C ALA A 367 -1.00 -9.65 17.04
N PRO A 368 0.30 -10.01 16.98
CA PRO A 368 1.04 -10.94 17.82
C PRO A 368 1.80 -10.27 18.99
N LEU A 369 1.46 -9.04 19.38
CA LEU A 369 2.20 -8.32 20.43
C LEU A 369 1.95 -8.87 21.85
N VAL A 370 1.20 -9.96 21.97
CA VAL A 370 0.72 -10.53 23.23
C VAL A 370 1.06 -12.02 23.35
N GLU A 371 1.36 -12.46 24.57
CA GLU A 371 1.40 -13.88 24.92
C GLU A 371 -0.04 -14.40 25.02
N GLY A 372 -0.41 -15.35 24.16
CA GLY A 372 -1.76 -15.93 24.12
C GLY A 372 -2.81 -14.98 23.53
N SER A 373 -3.11 -15.15 22.24
CA SER A 373 -4.05 -14.27 21.53
C SER A 373 -5.53 -14.53 21.86
N VAL A 374 -5.85 -15.70 22.39
CA VAL A 374 -7.21 -16.13 22.76
C VAL A 374 -7.25 -16.40 24.26
N LEU A 375 -8.22 -15.83 24.97
CA LEU A 375 -8.42 -16.13 26.39
C LEU A 375 -8.81 -17.61 26.55
N ASP A 376 -8.03 -18.35 27.34
CA ASP A 376 -8.17 -19.80 27.53
C ASP A 376 -9.38 -20.17 28.39
N VAL A 377 -10.56 -20.23 27.77
CA VAL A 377 -11.82 -20.59 28.42
C VAL A 377 -11.88 -22.05 28.86
N LEU A 378 -11.20 -22.94 28.14
CA LEU A 378 -11.24 -24.39 28.35
C LEU A 378 -10.11 -24.88 29.28
N GLU A 379 -9.30 -23.95 29.80
CA GLU A 379 -8.17 -24.18 30.71
C GLU A 379 -7.15 -25.21 30.18
N VAL A 380 -7.04 -25.30 28.85
CA VAL A 380 -6.16 -26.25 28.17
C VAL A 380 -4.70 -25.83 28.33
N SER A 381 -4.43 -24.54 28.26
CA SER A 381 -3.08 -23.96 28.43
C SER A 381 -2.64 -23.95 29.88
N ALA A 382 -3.59 -23.86 30.82
CA ALA A 382 -3.33 -23.97 32.26
C ALA A 382 -3.09 -25.42 32.73
N GLY A 383 -3.29 -26.42 31.87
CA GLY A 383 -3.16 -27.84 32.21
C GLY A 383 -4.25 -28.34 33.18
N ARG A 384 -5.35 -27.59 33.33
CA ARG A 384 -6.49 -27.91 34.22
C ARG A 384 -7.79 -27.95 33.40
N PRO A 385 -7.86 -28.81 32.38
CA PRO A 385 -8.97 -28.85 31.43
C PRO A 385 -10.32 -29.04 32.12
N ILE A 386 -11.30 -28.22 31.74
CA ILE A 386 -12.68 -28.37 32.20
C ILE A 386 -13.41 -29.34 31.28
N PRO A 387 -14.11 -30.37 31.81
CA PRO A 387 -14.90 -31.27 30.98
C PRO A 387 -15.80 -30.49 30.00
N PRO A 388 -15.80 -30.81 28.70
CA PRO A 388 -16.55 -30.02 27.71
C PRO A 388 -18.04 -29.88 28.01
N ASP A 389 -18.62 -30.87 28.70
CA ASP A 389 -20.01 -30.88 29.17
C ASP A 389 -20.30 -29.97 30.36
N ARG A 390 -19.24 -29.37 30.96
CA ARG A 390 -19.29 -28.42 32.08
C ARG A 390 -18.63 -27.09 31.74
N VAL A 391 -18.47 -26.78 30.45
CA VAL A 391 -17.82 -25.53 30.00
C VAL A 391 -18.51 -24.27 30.55
N GLU A 392 -19.82 -24.33 30.80
CA GLU A 392 -20.60 -23.23 31.41
C GLU A 392 -20.12 -22.87 32.82
N GLU A 393 -19.47 -23.80 33.51
CA GLU A 393 -18.94 -23.60 34.85
C GLU A 393 -17.55 -22.94 34.86
N ALA A 394 -16.93 -22.79 33.68
CA ALA A 394 -15.56 -22.31 33.54
C ALA A 394 -15.36 -20.90 34.14
N PRO A 395 -14.38 -20.71 35.04
CA PRO A 395 -14.07 -19.40 35.61
C PRO A 395 -13.82 -18.33 34.55
N ALA A 396 -13.08 -18.68 33.50
CA ALA A 396 -12.80 -17.79 32.38
C ALA A 396 -14.07 -17.42 31.59
N LEU A 397 -15.03 -18.34 31.41
CA LEU A 397 -16.30 -18.01 30.77
C LEU A 397 -17.16 -17.08 31.63
N LYS A 398 -17.20 -17.31 32.95
CA LYS A 398 -17.87 -16.39 33.90
C LYS A 398 -17.26 -14.99 33.83
N LEU A 399 -15.93 -14.90 33.82
CA LEU A 399 -15.21 -13.65 33.63
C LEU A 399 -15.61 -12.96 32.32
N ILE A 400 -15.62 -13.66 31.19
CA ILE A 400 -16.04 -13.09 29.90
C ILE A 400 -17.46 -12.54 29.98
N ASN A 401 -18.39 -13.29 30.56
CA ASN A 401 -19.78 -12.85 30.68
C ASN A 401 -19.92 -11.62 31.60
N GLU A 402 -19.16 -11.55 32.70
CA GLU A 402 -19.09 -10.37 33.57
C GLU A 402 -18.49 -9.15 32.87
N LEU A 403 -17.45 -9.35 32.05
CA LEU A 403 -16.85 -8.26 31.26
C LEU A 403 -17.86 -7.73 30.23
N LEU A 404 -18.51 -8.63 29.50
CA LEU A 404 -19.44 -8.27 28.44
C LEU A 404 -20.76 -7.68 28.97
N SER A 405 -21.16 -7.97 30.21
CA SER A 405 -22.33 -7.31 30.82
C SER A 405 -22.06 -5.86 31.20
N ARG A 406 -20.78 -5.47 31.39
CA ARG A 406 -20.34 -4.08 31.62
C ARG A 406 -20.09 -3.29 30.33
N LYS A 407 -20.33 -3.90 29.18
CA LYS A 407 -20.14 -3.32 27.85
C LYS A 407 -21.18 -2.21 27.60
N VAL A 408 -20.72 -1.08 27.11
CA VAL A 408 -21.55 0.06 26.70
C VAL A 408 -21.08 0.59 25.35
N LYS A 409 -21.98 1.25 24.62
CA LYS A 409 -21.60 2.15 23.53
C LYS A 409 -21.34 3.52 24.14
N ALA A 410 -20.14 4.06 23.91
CA ALA A 410 -19.75 5.36 24.42
C ALA A 410 -18.61 5.93 23.57
N SER A 411 -18.45 7.25 23.63
CA SER A 411 -17.24 7.91 23.15
C SER A 411 -16.05 7.56 24.04
N MET A 412 -14.90 7.27 23.43
CA MET A 412 -13.66 7.10 24.17
C MET A 412 -13.25 8.42 24.85
N PRO A 413 -12.66 8.38 26.06
CA PRO A 413 -12.05 9.56 26.64
C PRO A 413 -10.99 10.16 25.70
N PRO A 414 -10.92 11.49 25.52
CA PRO A 414 -9.93 12.10 24.63
C PRO A 414 -8.47 11.73 24.97
N GLN A 415 -8.17 11.57 26.26
CA GLN A 415 -6.88 11.16 26.80
C GLN A 415 -6.63 9.65 26.79
N ALA A 416 -7.58 8.85 26.28
CA ALA A 416 -7.43 7.40 26.19
C ALA A 416 -6.24 7.04 25.29
N ARG A 417 -5.36 6.16 25.78
CA ARG A 417 -4.31 5.53 24.97
C ARG A 417 -4.92 4.33 24.25
N ALA A 418 -5.62 4.58 23.16
CA ALA A 418 -6.33 3.54 22.42
C ALA A 418 -5.40 2.91 21.38
N VAL A 419 -5.27 1.58 21.42
CA VAL A 419 -4.54 0.85 20.38
C VAL A 419 -5.58 0.36 19.36
N PRO A 420 -5.51 0.74 18.09
CA PRO A 420 -6.37 0.15 17.07
C PRO A 420 -6.04 -1.35 16.90
N PRO A 421 -6.97 -2.19 16.41
CA PRO A 421 -6.67 -3.58 16.13
C PRO A 421 -5.57 -3.70 15.06
N LEU A 422 -4.62 -4.60 15.29
CA LEU A 422 -3.51 -4.93 14.37
C LEU A 422 -3.82 -6.17 13.51
N ILE A 423 -4.92 -6.86 13.82
CA ILE A 423 -5.43 -8.01 13.09
C ILE A 423 -6.88 -7.77 12.67
N ALA A 424 -7.23 -8.29 11.51
CA ALA A 424 -8.58 -8.23 10.97
C ALA A 424 -9.42 -9.42 11.47
N SER A 425 -10.74 -9.29 11.34
CA SER A 425 -11.72 -10.32 11.70
C SER A 425 -11.39 -11.71 11.15
N VAL A 426 -10.91 -11.83 9.91
CA VAL A 426 -10.53 -13.12 9.31
C VAL A 426 -9.40 -13.82 10.07
N LEU A 427 -8.40 -13.07 10.56
CA LEU A 427 -7.32 -13.65 11.35
C LEU A 427 -7.77 -13.96 12.78
N VAL A 428 -8.67 -13.15 13.35
CA VAL A 428 -9.31 -13.42 14.64
C VAL A 428 -10.02 -14.77 14.61
N GLU A 429 -10.79 -15.03 13.55
CA GLU A 429 -11.51 -16.29 13.35
C GLU A 429 -10.54 -17.47 13.31
N LYS A 430 -9.48 -17.38 12.50
CA LYS A 430 -8.43 -18.40 12.43
C LYS A 430 -7.73 -18.66 13.76
N LEU A 431 -7.53 -17.63 14.58
CA LEU A 431 -6.94 -17.78 15.92
C LEU A 431 -7.90 -18.51 16.86
N ALA A 432 -9.20 -18.19 16.81
CA ALA A 432 -10.23 -18.88 17.57
C ALA A 432 -10.38 -20.35 17.13
N ASP A 433 -10.42 -20.62 15.83
CA ASP A 433 -10.42 -21.97 15.26
C ASP A 433 -9.22 -22.79 15.74
N SER A 434 -8.02 -22.20 15.66
CA SER A 434 -6.78 -22.86 16.09
C SER A 434 -6.83 -23.19 17.58
N TYR A 435 -7.37 -22.29 18.40
CA TYR A 435 -7.58 -22.53 19.82
C TYR A 435 -8.55 -23.69 20.08
N ILE A 436 -9.71 -23.73 19.41
CA ILE A 436 -10.68 -24.83 19.56
C ILE A 436 -10.10 -26.16 19.06
N MET A 437 -9.34 -26.14 17.96
CA MET A 437 -8.68 -27.33 17.43
C MET A 437 -7.62 -27.87 18.40
N ASN A 438 -6.83 -26.99 19.02
CA ASN A 438 -5.89 -27.37 20.08
C ASN A 438 -6.62 -27.98 21.29
N ALA A 439 -7.73 -27.39 21.70
CA ALA A 439 -8.57 -27.96 22.75
C ALA A 439 -9.10 -29.35 22.36
N ASN A 440 -9.59 -29.53 21.13
CA ASN A 440 -10.07 -30.83 20.66
C ASN A 440 -8.97 -31.90 20.70
N ASN A 441 -7.75 -31.57 20.25
CA ASN A 441 -6.61 -32.47 20.32
C ASN A 441 -6.32 -32.88 21.77
N TYR A 442 -6.37 -31.91 22.69
CA TYR A 442 -6.21 -32.18 24.12
C TYR A 442 -7.30 -33.13 24.65
N TYR A 443 -8.56 -32.92 24.27
CA TYR A 443 -9.68 -33.79 24.63
C TYR A 443 -9.76 -35.08 23.80
N ARG A 444 -8.72 -35.41 23.00
CA ARG A 444 -8.64 -36.63 22.17
C ARG A 444 -9.82 -36.81 21.22
N GLY A 445 -10.24 -35.74 20.54
CA GLY A 445 -11.32 -35.80 19.56
C GLY A 445 -12.74 -35.74 20.14
N LYS A 446 -12.89 -35.53 21.45
CA LYS A 446 -14.21 -35.45 22.10
C LYS A 446 -14.96 -34.15 21.82
N ILE A 447 -14.32 -33.16 21.17
CA ILE A 447 -14.95 -31.92 20.72
C ILE A 447 -15.12 -32.01 19.20
N THR A 448 -16.35 -31.99 18.73
CA THR A 448 -16.65 -31.81 17.30
C THR A 448 -16.96 -30.34 17.07
N PHE A 449 -15.96 -29.62 16.55
CA PHE A 449 -16.08 -28.20 16.22
C PHE A 449 -17.02 -27.99 15.03
N ALA A 450 -17.92 -27.01 15.13
CA ALA A 450 -18.89 -26.69 14.09
C ALA A 450 -18.50 -25.41 13.35
N SER A 451 -18.34 -24.31 14.09
CA SER A 451 -17.99 -23.02 13.50
C SER A 451 -17.55 -22.00 14.55
N THR A 452 -16.84 -20.97 14.10
CA THR A 452 -16.67 -19.71 14.81
C THR A 452 -17.36 -18.60 14.05
N SER A 453 -17.78 -17.56 14.75
CA SER A 453 -18.20 -16.31 14.13
C SER A 453 -17.64 -15.13 14.91
N VAL A 454 -17.01 -14.21 14.20
CA VAL A 454 -16.48 -12.98 14.79
C VAL A 454 -17.62 -11.99 14.97
N GLY A 455 -17.87 -11.62 16.21
CA GLY A 455 -18.85 -10.61 16.58
C GLY A 455 -18.24 -9.22 16.67
N GLU A 456 -18.62 -8.49 17.71
CA GLU A 456 -18.26 -7.08 17.89
C GLU A 456 -16.82 -6.91 18.40
N LEU A 457 -16.17 -5.82 17.97
CA LEU A 457 -14.93 -5.31 18.54
C LEU A 457 -15.24 -4.45 19.79
N THR A 458 -14.66 -4.80 20.93
CA THR A 458 -14.84 -4.13 22.21
C THR A 458 -13.50 -3.72 22.82
N TYR A 459 -13.41 -2.47 23.26
CA TYR A 459 -12.24 -1.95 23.95
C TYR A 459 -12.37 -2.14 25.46
N ILE A 460 -11.35 -2.73 26.06
CA ILE A 460 -11.27 -2.94 27.51
C ILE A 460 -10.15 -2.02 28.05
N PRO A 461 -10.41 -1.19 29.07
CA PRO A 461 -9.39 -0.34 29.67
C PRO A 461 -8.45 -1.17 30.54
N PHE A 462 -7.15 -0.93 30.47
CA PHE A 462 -6.14 -1.58 31.30
C PHE A 462 -5.26 -0.54 31.98
N LYS A 463 -4.72 -0.92 33.14
CA LYS A 463 -3.65 -0.21 33.83
C LYS A 463 -2.32 -0.90 33.55
N GLU A 464 -1.26 -0.10 33.46
CA GLU A 464 0.11 -0.61 33.47
C GLU A 464 0.42 -1.20 34.85
N VAL A 465 0.95 -2.43 34.85
CA VAL A 465 1.51 -3.07 36.05
C VAL A 465 3.03 -2.98 36.01
N ASP A 466 3.61 -3.32 34.87
CA ASP A 466 5.04 -3.23 34.58
C ASP A 466 5.25 -3.01 33.07
N LYS A 467 6.51 -2.97 32.64
CA LYS A 467 6.91 -2.71 31.23
C LYS A 467 6.34 -3.68 30.20
N ARG A 468 5.77 -4.83 30.60
CA ARG A 468 5.21 -5.85 29.72
C ARG A 468 3.84 -6.36 30.16
N THR A 469 3.28 -5.86 31.25
CA THR A 469 2.06 -6.39 31.82
C THR A 469 1.01 -5.30 31.96
N LEU A 470 -0.17 -5.57 31.39
CA LEU A 470 -1.38 -4.76 31.53
C LEU A 470 -2.42 -5.55 32.34
N ASP A 471 -3.11 -4.88 33.25
CA ASP A 471 -4.12 -5.49 34.13
C ASP A 471 -5.44 -4.70 34.14
N PHE A 472 -6.54 -5.44 34.04
CA PHE A 472 -7.89 -4.94 34.20
C PHE A 472 -8.45 -5.41 35.55
N GLU A 473 -8.44 -4.51 36.53
CA GLU A 473 -9.08 -4.67 37.85
C GLU A 473 -8.76 -6.00 38.56
N GLY A 474 -7.57 -6.57 38.34
CA GLY A 474 -7.14 -7.86 38.88
C GLY A 474 -7.83 -9.09 38.27
N LYS A 475 -8.70 -8.89 37.28
CA LYS A 475 -9.53 -9.93 36.67
C LYS A 475 -8.99 -10.47 35.35
N LEU A 476 -8.39 -9.61 34.53
CA LEU A 476 -7.82 -9.98 33.24
C LEU A 476 -6.43 -9.35 33.09
N ARG A 477 -5.43 -10.15 32.72
CA ARG A 477 -4.07 -9.69 32.47
C ARG A 477 -3.64 -9.99 31.05
N ILE A 478 -2.92 -9.07 30.45
CA ILE A 478 -2.25 -9.23 29.16
C ILE A 478 -0.75 -9.12 29.41
N ARG A 479 0.00 -10.09 28.90
CA ARG A 479 1.44 -10.02 28.84
C ARG A 479 1.89 -9.75 27.41
N LEU A 480 2.73 -8.74 27.24
CA LEU A 480 3.22 -8.30 25.94
C LEU A 480 4.49 -9.08 25.56
N ASN A 481 4.58 -9.48 24.29
CA ASN A 481 5.79 -10.04 23.68
C ASN A 481 6.88 -8.98 23.43
N THR A 482 6.55 -7.70 23.68
CA THR A 482 7.40 -6.53 23.48
C THR A 482 7.25 -5.59 24.68
N ASP A 483 8.14 -4.61 24.80
CA ASP A 483 8.02 -3.58 25.83
C ASP A 483 6.85 -2.61 25.53
N LEU A 484 6.24 -2.07 26.58
CA LEU A 484 5.10 -1.16 26.49
C LEU A 484 5.38 0.06 25.60
N SER A 485 6.62 0.56 25.56
CA SER A 485 7.04 1.64 24.67
C SER A 485 6.82 1.33 23.18
N SER A 486 6.93 0.05 22.80
CA SER A 486 6.64 -0.38 21.42
C SER A 486 5.14 -0.30 21.13
N LEU A 487 4.30 -0.65 22.11
CA LEU A 487 2.85 -0.52 22.01
C LEU A 487 2.42 0.95 21.97
N GLU A 488 3.06 1.81 22.78
CA GLU A 488 2.80 3.26 22.82
C GLU A 488 3.05 3.94 21.47
N SER A 489 4.00 3.42 20.67
CA SER A 489 4.24 3.94 19.33
C SER A 489 3.09 3.71 18.34
N LEU A 490 2.16 2.81 18.68
CA LEU A 490 0.99 2.43 17.88
C LEU A 490 -0.35 2.92 18.49
N VAL A 491 -0.29 3.67 19.60
CA VAL A 491 -1.46 4.29 20.24
C VAL A 491 -1.91 5.52 19.44
N ILE A 492 -3.22 5.73 19.41
CA ILE A 492 -3.89 6.91 18.89
C ILE A 492 -4.45 7.74 20.04
#